data_AF-A0A9D5NMT6-F1
#
_entry.id   AF-A0A9D5NMT6-F1
#
_cell.length_a   1.000
_cell.length_b   1.000
_cell.length_c   1.000
_cell.angle_alpha   90.00
_cell.angle_beta   90.00
_cell.angle_gamma   90.00
#
_symmetry.space_group_name_H-M   'P 1'
#
loop_
_entity.id
_entity.type
_entity.pdbx_description
1 polymer ?
#
loop_
_entity_poly.entity_id
_entity_poly.type
_entity_poly.pdbx_seq_one_letter_code
_entity_poly.pdbx_strand_id
1 'polypeptide(L)'
;MAYQKRIPSIKLLVTKDEFNKLMTIIDFINSSFDDYLEYPNKTSILKDKLLNYSVPRFSENDNQEYVDVRFFPSEAGEIIRELIKVINIERINDTYYDILSENKKIKSNY
;
A
#
# COMPACT_ATOMS: atom_id res chain seq x y z
N MET A 1 -25.70 3.19 -20.91
CA MET A 1 -24.59 2.21 -20.87
C MET A 1 -24.15 2.10 -19.42
N ALA A 2 -24.32 0.94 -18.79
CA ALA A 2 -23.88 0.76 -17.41
C ALA A 2 -22.34 0.88 -17.39
N TYR A 3 -21.82 1.91 -16.71
CA TYR A 3 -20.39 2.04 -16.44
C TYR A 3 -19.97 0.78 -15.68
N GLN A 4 -19.34 -0.17 -16.37
CA GLN A 4 -18.71 -1.32 -15.75
C GLN A 4 -17.62 -0.74 -14.84
N LYS A 5 -17.86 -0.75 -13.52
CA LYS A 5 -16.82 -0.41 -12.54
C LYS A 5 -15.63 -1.31 -12.84
N ARG A 6 -14.52 -0.73 -13.32
CA ARG A 6 -13.31 -1.49 -13.64
C ARG A 6 -12.88 -2.26 -12.40
N ILE A 7 -12.65 -3.55 -12.56
CA ILE A 7 -12.08 -4.38 -11.50
C ILE A 7 -10.58 -3.99 -11.42
N PRO A 8 -10.05 -3.71 -10.23
CA PRO A 8 -8.63 -3.39 -10.11
C PRO A 8 -7.75 -4.55 -10.57
N SER A 9 -6.67 -4.24 -11.29
CA SER A 9 -5.85 -5.23 -11.99
C SER A 9 -4.79 -5.89 -11.12
N ILE A 10 -4.40 -5.27 -10.00
CA ILE A 10 -3.46 -5.88 -9.07
C ILE A 10 -4.24 -6.75 -8.09
N LYS A 11 -3.70 -7.95 -7.85
CA LYS A 11 -4.23 -8.93 -6.93
C LYS A 11 -3.09 -9.42 -6.04
N LEU A 12 -3.19 -9.15 -4.75
CA LEU A 12 -2.26 -9.62 -3.74
C LEU A 12 -3.01 -10.57 -2.80
N LEU A 13 -2.56 -11.82 -2.70
CA LEU A 13 -3.11 -12.76 -1.74
C LEU A 13 -2.40 -12.56 -0.41
N VAL A 14 -3.16 -12.28 0.64
CA VAL A 14 -2.67 -12.13 2.02
C VAL A 14 -3.53 -12.94 2.97
N THR A 15 -2.99 -13.25 4.14
CA THR A 15 -3.77 -13.79 5.26
C THR A 15 -4.72 -12.73 5.84
N LYS A 16 -5.76 -13.17 6.53
CA LYS A 16 -6.64 -12.26 7.29
C LYS A 16 -5.88 -11.34 8.26
N ASP A 17 -4.86 -11.87 8.94
CA ASP A 17 -4.07 -11.10 9.90
C ASP A 17 -3.25 -10.00 9.21
N GLU A 18 -2.60 -10.32 8.09
CA GLU A 18 -1.87 -9.34 7.27
C GLU A 18 -2.80 -8.25 6.70
N PHE A 19 -4.00 -8.62 6.24
CA PHE A 19 -4.98 -7.65 5.79
C PHE A 19 -5.38 -6.69 6.92
N ASN A 20 -5.69 -7.22 8.10
CA ASN A 20 -6.07 -6.40 9.24
C ASN A 20 -4.92 -5.47 9.67
N LYS A 21 -3.67 -5.98 9.70
CA LYS A 21 -2.49 -5.16 9.98
C LYS A 21 -2.35 -3.99 9.00
N LEU A 22 -2.52 -4.23 7.70
CA LEU A 22 -2.51 -3.18 6.68
C LEU A 22 -3.59 -2.12 6.96
N MET A 23 -4.83 -2.55 7.23
CA MET A 23 -5.93 -1.63 7.53
C MET A 23 -5.68 -0.81 8.80
N THR A 24 -5.11 -1.42 9.85
CA THR A 24 -4.74 -0.71 11.07
C THR A 24 -3.66 0.33 10.83
N ILE A 25 -2.65 0.03 10.00
CA ILE A 25 -1.61 1.01 9.63
C ILE A 25 -2.22 2.19 8.88
N ILE A 26 -3.09 1.93 7.90
CA ILE A 26 -3.77 2.98 7.14
C ILE A 26 -4.62 3.87 8.07
N ASP A 27 -5.32 3.26 9.04
CA ASP A 27 -6.09 4.00 10.05
C ASP A 27 -5.20 4.83 10.97
N PHE A 28 -4.10 4.26 11.45
CA PHE A 28 -3.13 4.99 12.27
C PHE A 28 -2.57 6.21 11.54
N ILE A 29 -2.27 6.08 10.25
CA ILE A 29 -1.80 7.19 9.42
C ILE A 29 -2.88 8.26 9.30
N ASN A 30 -4.12 7.86 8.97
CA ASN A 30 -5.24 8.81 8.88
C ASN A 30 -5.41 9.61 10.18
N SER A 31 -5.29 8.97 11.34
CA SER A 31 -5.48 9.64 12.64
C SER A 31 -4.27 10.44 13.12
N SER A 32 -3.04 10.07 12.74
CA SER A 32 -1.81 10.66 13.31
C SER A 32 -1.26 11.84 12.52
N PHE A 33 -1.64 11.98 11.24
CA PHE A 33 -1.11 13.01 10.35
C PHE A 33 -2.16 14.10 9.99
N ASP A 34 -3.30 14.14 10.68
CA ASP A 34 -4.40 15.09 10.44
C ASP A 34 -3.98 16.58 10.58
N ASP A 35 -2.91 16.88 11.33
CA ASP A 35 -2.48 18.25 11.62
C ASP A 35 -1.52 18.87 10.56
N TYR A 36 -1.01 18.10 9.60
CA TYR A 36 -0.03 18.59 8.60
C TYR A 36 -0.54 18.43 7.15
N LEU A 37 -1.27 19.45 6.67
CA LEU A 37 -1.40 19.93 5.26
C LEU A 37 -1.82 18.94 4.13
N GLU A 38 -2.77 19.39 3.29
CA GLU A 38 -3.11 18.99 1.89
C GLU A 38 -3.49 17.52 1.54
N TYR A 39 -3.14 16.52 2.35
CA TYR A 39 -3.28 15.09 1.99
C TYR A 39 -4.34 14.22 2.70
N PRO A 40 -5.18 14.68 3.66
CA PRO A 40 -6.03 13.79 4.46
C PRO A 40 -7.06 13.01 3.63
N ASN A 41 -7.45 13.54 2.46
CA ASN A 41 -8.44 12.88 1.60
C ASN A 41 -7.93 11.62 0.88
N LYS A 42 -6.63 11.50 0.57
CA LYS A 42 -6.15 10.38 -0.28
C LYS A 42 -6.10 9.04 0.47
N THR A 43 -5.67 9.06 1.73
CA THR A 43 -5.51 7.85 2.53
C THR A 43 -6.87 7.30 3.03
N SER A 44 -7.85 8.16 3.30
CA SER A 44 -9.24 7.77 3.53
C SER A 44 -9.88 7.11 2.29
N ILE A 45 -9.67 7.70 1.11
CA ILE A 45 -10.11 7.11 -0.17
C ILE A 45 -9.46 5.74 -0.41
N LEU A 46 -8.18 5.57 -0.04
CA LEU A 46 -7.47 4.29 -0.17
C LEU A 46 -8.06 3.21 0.72
N LYS A 47 -8.37 3.52 1.98
CA LYS A 47 -9.06 2.62 2.91
C LYS A 47 -10.37 2.10 2.31
N ASP A 48 -11.21 3.02 1.83
CA ASP A 48 -12.51 2.69 1.25
C ASP A 48 -12.36 1.82 0.01
N LYS A 49 -11.38 2.09 -0.84
CA LYS A 49 -11.11 1.28 -2.03
C LYS A 49 -10.68 -0.13 -1.67
N LEU A 50 -9.78 -0.29 -0.71
CA LEU A 50 -9.34 -1.61 -0.25
C LEU A 50 -10.51 -2.42 0.30
N LEU A 51 -11.39 -1.81 1.11
CA LEU A 51 -12.59 -2.49 1.62
C LEU A 51 -13.60 -2.84 0.51
N ASN A 52 -13.75 -1.98 -0.49
CA ASN A 52 -14.73 -2.19 -1.57
C ASN A 52 -14.28 -3.22 -2.61
N TYR A 53 -12.97 -3.35 -2.86
CA TYR A 53 -12.47 -4.20 -3.92
C TYR A 53 -11.81 -5.50 -3.43
N SER A 54 -11.39 -5.56 -2.16
CA SER A 54 -10.79 -6.78 -1.62
C SER A 54 -11.84 -7.87 -1.41
N VAL A 55 -11.46 -9.12 -1.66
CA VAL A 55 -12.38 -10.26 -1.62
C VAL A 55 -11.90 -11.27 -0.58
N PRO A 56 -12.67 -11.50 0.51
CA PRO A 56 -12.33 -12.55 1.47
C PRO A 56 -12.46 -13.93 0.81
N ARG A 57 -11.56 -14.84 1.19
CA ARG A 57 -11.52 -16.23 0.73
C ARG A 57 -11.27 -17.16 1.90
N PHE A 58 -11.80 -18.36 1.77
CA PHE A 58 -11.50 -19.46 2.68
C PHE A 58 -10.83 -20.59 1.87
N SER A 59 -9.69 -21.07 2.35
CA SER A 59 -9.05 -22.28 1.82
C SER A 59 -9.48 -23.46 2.68
N GLU A 60 -10.28 -24.37 2.11
CA GLU A 60 -10.66 -25.62 2.79
C GLU A 60 -9.45 -26.54 3.01
N ASN A 61 -8.44 -26.47 2.13
CA ASN A 61 -7.24 -27.32 2.20
C ASN A 61 -6.37 -26.99 3.41
N ASP A 62 -6.19 -25.69 3.69
CA ASP A 62 -5.31 -25.21 4.75
C ASP A 62 -6.09 -24.77 6.00
N ASN A 63 -7.43 -24.83 5.95
CA ASN A 63 -8.35 -24.35 6.98
C ASN A 63 -8.02 -22.90 7.41
N GLN A 64 -7.73 -22.04 6.44
CA GLN A 64 -7.28 -20.66 6.65
C GLN A 64 -8.08 -19.64 5.86
N GLU A 65 -8.26 -18.46 6.46
CA GLU A 65 -8.89 -17.29 5.85
C GLU A 65 -7.82 -16.40 5.18
N TYR A 66 -8.06 -16.10 3.91
CA TYR A 66 -7.24 -15.21 3.10
C TYR A 66 -8.06 -14.04 2.58
N VAL A 67 -7.38 -13.03 2.06
CA VAL A 67 -7.99 -11.91 1.37
C VAL A 67 -7.25 -11.71 0.05
N ASP A 68 -8.00 -11.68 -1.05
CA ASP A 68 -7.52 -11.12 -2.30
C ASP A 68 -7.58 -9.60 -2.18
N VAL A 69 -6.47 -8.97 -1.83
CA VAL A 69 -6.39 -7.51 -1.81
C VAL A 69 -6.29 -7.01 -3.25
N ARG A 70 -7.23 -6.14 -3.64
CA ARG A 70 -7.31 -5.61 -5.00
C ARG A 70 -7.22 -4.09 -5.00
N PHE A 71 -6.36 -3.57 -5.87
CA PHE A 71 -6.14 -2.14 -6.05
C PHE A 71 -5.64 -1.84 -7.46
N PHE A 72 -5.82 -0.59 -7.89
CA PHE A 72 -5.31 -0.11 -9.17
C PHE A 72 -3.79 0.15 -9.07
N PRO A 73 -3.04 0.09 -10.18
CA PRO A 73 -1.60 0.35 -10.16
C PRO A 73 -1.21 1.70 -9.54
N SER A 74 -2.03 2.74 -9.71
CA SER A 74 -1.82 4.05 -9.08
C SER A 74 -1.91 3.98 -7.55
N GLU A 75 -2.78 3.13 -7.01
CA GLU A 75 -3.00 2.96 -5.57
C GLU A 75 -1.88 2.13 -4.93
N ALA A 76 -1.23 1.25 -5.70
CA ALA A 76 -0.08 0.49 -5.23
C ALA A 76 1.05 1.41 -4.73
N GLY A 77 1.35 2.46 -5.50
CA GLY A 77 2.35 3.45 -5.13
C GLY A 77 1.95 4.28 -3.92
N GLU A 78 0.65 4.54 -3.76
CA GLU A 78 0.10 5.23 -2.58
C GLU A 78 0.26 4.36 -1.33
N ILE A 79 -0.13 3.08 -1.38
CA ILE A 79 0.07 2.13 -0.26
C ILE A 79 1.54 2.09 0.17
N ILE A 80 2.47 1.93 -0.78
CA ILE A 80 3.91 1.87 -0.47
C ILE A 80 4.39 3.17 0.19
N ARG A 81 3.96 4.33 -0.32
CA ARG A 81 4.32 5.64 0.26
C ARG A 81 3.79 5.78 1.69
N GLU A 82 2.55 5.36 1.93
CA GLU A 82 1.96 5.40 3.28
C GLU A 82 2.68 4.45 4.24
N LEU A 83 3.02 3.24 3.81
CA LEU A 83 3.82 2.31 4.61
C LEU A 83 5.20 2.89 4.97
N ILE A 84 5.90 3.55 4.05
CA ILE A 84 7.20 4.18 4.32
C ILE A 84 7.11 5.22 5.44
N LYS A 85 6.01 5.99 5.54
CA LYS A 85 5.84 7.01 6.58
C LYS A 85 5.80 6.44 8.00
N VAL A 86 5.30 5.21 8.17
CA VAL A 86 5.14 4.58 9.49
C VAL A 86 6.29 3.66 9.85
N ILE A 87 7.10 3.23 8.89
CA ILE A 87 8.25 2.39 9.16
C ILE A 87 9.27 3.24 9.93
N ASN A 88 9.42 2.95 11.22
CA ASN A 88 10.46 3.52 12.03
C ASN A 88 11.71 2.62 11.94
N ILE A 89 12.69 3.01 11.11
CA ILE A 89 13.98 2.33 11.03
C ILE A 89 14.96 3.08 11.93
N GLU A 90 15.52 2.40 12.93
CA GLU A 90 16.48 3.00 13.88
C GLU A 90 17.76 3.53 13.22
N ARG A 91 18.15 2.93 12.09
CA ARG A 91 19.27 3.37 11.25
C ARG A 91 18.93 3.29 9.78
N ILE A 92 18.95 4.44 9.12
CA ILE A 92 18.90 4.52 7.65
C ILE A 92 20.32 4.28 7.14
N ASN A 93 20.46 3.41 6.14
CA ASN A 93 21.72 3.25 5.42
C ASN A 93 21.71 4.19 4.21
N ASP A 94 22.57 5.19 4.24
CA ASP A 94 22.59 6.27 3.25
C ASP A 94 23.20 5.85 1.90
N THR A 95 23.79 4.65 1.79
CA THR A 95 24.48 4.20 0.57
C THR A 95 23.54 3.66 -0.51
N TYR A 96 22.27 3.38 -0.21
CA TYR A 96 21.38 2.73 -1.18
C TYR A 96 21.06 3.63 -2.39
N TYR A 97 21.03 4.95 -2.21
CA TYR A 97 20.87 5.88 -3.33
C TYR A 97 22.09 5.90 -4.25
N ASP A 98 23.29 5.87 -3.68
CA ASP A 98 24.55 5.83 -4.44
C ASP A 98 24.65 4.54 -5.26
N ILE A 99 24.34 3.39 -4.65
CA ILE A 99 24.28 2.09 -5.34
C ILE A 99 23.26 2.13 -6.49
N LEU A 100 22.09 2.75 -6.29
CA LEU A 100 21.09 2.92 -7.36
C LEU A 100 21.66 3.76 -8.51
N SER A 101 22.34 4.86 -8.19
CA SER A 101 22.93 5.79 -9.16
C SER A 101 24.02 5.13 -10.00
N GLU A 102 24.88 4.34 -9.36
CA GLU A 102 25.91 3.53 -10.01
C GLU A 102 25.30 2.49 -10.97
N ASN A 103 24.31 1.72 -10.50
CA ASN A 103 23.63 0.69 -11.29
C ASN A 103 22.95 1.28 -12.55
N LYS A 104 22.42 2.50 -12.44
CA LYS A 104 21.77 3.18 -13.55
C LYS A 104 22.74 3.93 -14.47
N LYS A 105 24.05 3.94 -14.16
CA LYS A 105 25.05 4.79 -14.82
C LYS A 105 24.53 6.21 -15.01
N ILE A 106 23.82 6.74 -14.01
CA ILE A 106 23.49 8.15 -13.98
C ILE A 106 24.83 8.83 -13.70
N LYS A 107 25.61 9.05 -14.75
CA LYS A 107 26.76 9.94 -14.69
C LYS A 107 26.18 11.27 -14.27
N SER A 108 26.52 11.71 -13.06
CA SER A 108 26.34 13.10 -12.66
C SER A 108 27.17 13.94 -13.63
N ASN A 109 26.56 14.34 -14.73
CA ASN A 109 26.99 15.51 -15.49
C ASN A 109 26.21 16.69 -14.86
N TYR A 110 26.61 17.05 -13.66
CA TYR A 110 26.38 18.37 -13.09
C TYR A 110 27.74 19.04 -12.98
#